data_AF-A0A524B346-F1
#
_entry.id   AF-A0A524B346-F1
#
_cell.length_a   1.000
_cell.length_b   1.000
_cell.length_c   1.000
_cell.angle_alpha   90.00
_cell.angle_beta   90.00
_cell.angle_gamma   90.00
#
_symmetry.space_group_name_H-M   'P 1'
#
loop_
_entity.id
_entity.type
_entity.pdbx_description
1 polymer ?
#
loop_
_entity_poly.entity_id
_entity_poly.type
_entity_poly.pdbx_seq_one_letter_code
_entity_poly.pdbx_strand_id
1 'polypeptide(L)'
;MSKRHRSDEAVPLPRAELRAHAHNERHRVKGELHELAGLVSHGVEPDDVIDPGAEWKPTHHHDAERAIKKLDSTRRLRHWKRKDWKRRTVVRRQKNAAWRRLAESA
;
A
#
# COMPACT_ATOMS: atom_id res chain seq x y z
N MET A 1 5.13 3.38 -28.19
CA MET A 1 4.30 2.19 -27.95
C MET A 1 4.76 1.50 -26.67
N SER A 2 3.85 1.35 -25.71
CA SER A 2 4.17 1.00 -24.33
C SER A 2 4.35 -0.51 -24.16
N LYS A 3 5.59 -0.97 -23.96
CA LYS A 3 5.94 -2.35 -23.54
C LYS A 3 5.42 -2.63 -22.11
N ARG A 4 4.12 -2.87 -21.94
CA ARG A 4 3.47 -3.17 -20.64
C ARG A 4 3.00 -4.61 -20.49
N HIS A 5 3.35 -5.49 -21.42
CA HIS A 5 2.93 -6.90 -21.39
C HIS A 5 4.15 -7.81 -21.39
N ARG A 6 5.02 -7.67 -20.38
CA ARG A 6 6.01 -8.69 -20.05
C ARG A 6 5.68 -9.23 -18.66
N SER A 7 4.92 -10.32 -18.66
CA SER A 7 4.86 -11.28 -17.57
C SER A 7 4.68 -12.63 -18.26
N ASP A 8 5.80 -13.29 -18.53
CA ASP A 8 5.93 -14.51 -19.33
C ASP A 8 5.68 -15.79 -18.53
N GLU A 9 5.22 -15.71 -17.26
CA GLU A 9 5.25 -16.90 -16.39
C GLU A 9 3.89 -17.55 -16.11
N ALA A 10 2.77 -16.83 -16.14
CA ALA A 10 1.44 -17.43 -16.11
C ALA A 10 0.37 -16.36 -16.32
N VAL A 11 -0.72 -16.69 -17.01
CA VAL A 11 -1.95 -15.89 -16.92
C VAL A 11 -2.47 -16.06 -15.49
N PRO A 12 -2.56 -15.00 -14.67
CA PRO A 12 -3.06 -15.13 -13.31
C PRO A 12 -4.50 -15.65 -13.36
N LEU A 13 -4.80 -16.60 -12.46
CA LEU A 13 -6.14 -17.19 -12.36
C LEU A 13 -7.22 -16.11 -12.26
N PRO A 14 -8.42 -16.35 -12.81
CA PRO A 14 -9.56 -15.46 -12.65
C PRO A 14 -9.75 -15.03 -11.19
N ARG A 15 -10.14 -13.77 -10.98
CA ARG A 15 -10.32 -13.19 -9.63
C ARG A 15 -11.27 -14.00 -8.73
N ALA A 16 -12.24 -14.70 -9.31
CA ALA A 16 -13.15 -15.56 -8.56
C ALA A 16 -12.41 -16.76 -7.94
N GLU A 17 -11.54 -17.40 -8.72
CA GLU A 17 -10.74 -18.54 -8.29
C GLU A 17 -9.71 -18.14 -7.22
N LEU A 18 -9.05 -16.98 -7.38
CA LEU A 18 -8.14 -16.44 -6.36
C LEU A 18 -8.85 -16.19 -5.03
N ARG A 19 -10.11 -15.72 -5.07
CA ARG A 19 -10.92 -15.52 -3.85
C ARG A 19 -11.35 -16.84 -3.24
N ALA A 20 -11.77 -17.80 -4.06
CA ALA A 20 -12.17 -19.13 -3.60
C ALA A 20 -10.99 -19.86 -2.95
N HIS A 21 -9.82 -19.85 -3.59
CA HIS A 21 -8.58 -20.38 -3.02
C HIS A 21 -8.25 -19.70 -1.68
N ALA A 22 -8.25 -18.36 -1.65
CA ALA A 22 -8.01 -17.63 -0.42
C ALA A 22 -9.04 -17.94 0.68
N HIS A 23 -10.31 -18.18 0.33
CA HIS A 23 -11.37 -18.57 1.26
C HIS A 23 -11.12 -19.96 1.84
N ASN A 24 -10.82 -20.94 0.98
CA ASN A 24 -10.51 -22.32 1.37
C ASN A 24 -9.31 -22.38 2.31
N GLU A 25 -8.24 -21.65 2.00
CA GLU A 25 -7.08 -21.55 2.89
C GLU A 25 -7.43 -20.98 4.26
N ARG A 26 -8.32 -19.97 4.35
CA ARG A 26 -8.77 -19.46 5.66
C ARG A 26 -9.45 -20.55 6.48
N HIS A 27 -10.28 -21.35 5.80
CA HIS A 27 -11.05 -22.40 6.44
C HIS A 27 -10.16 -23.56 6.90
N ARG A 28 -9.17 -23.95 6.08
CA ARG A 28 -8.14 -24.92 6.44
C ARG A 28 -7.39 -24.49 7.70
N VAL A 29 -6.80 -23.29 7.68
CA VAL A 29 -6.05 -22.75 8.82
C VAL A 29 -6.92 -22.61 10.07
N LYS A 30 -8.17 -22.16 9.92
CA LYS A 30 -9.12 -22.09 11.04
C LYS A 30 -9.39 -23.46 11.66
N GLY A 31 -9.56 -24.50 10.84
CA GLY A 31 -9.78 -25.87 11.32
C GLY A 31 -8.57 -26.39 12.08
N GLU A 32 -7.38 -26.28 11.49
CA GLU A 32 -6.13 -26.73 12.12
C GLU A 32 -5.84 -25.98 13.43
N LEU A 33 -6.07 -24.66 13.48
CA LEU A 33 -5.95 -23.90 14.73
C LEU A 33 -6.92 -24.38 15.82
N HIS A 34 -8.10 -24.88 15.46
CA HIS A 34 -9.04 -25.43 16.43
C HIS A 34 -8.53 -26.75 17.03
N GLU A 35 -7.94 -27.61 16.20
CA GLU A 35 -7.32 -28.87 16.65
C GLU A 35 -6.10 -28.59 17.54
N LEU A 36 -5.24 -27.64 17.14
CA LEU A 36 -4.09 -27.22 17.95
C LEU A 36 -4.51 -26.62 19.30
N ALA A 37 -5.56 -25.82 19.34
CA ALA A 37 -6.11 -25.31 20.59
C ALA A 37 -6.56 -26.46 21.53
N GLY A 38 -7.08 -27.55 20.97
CA GLY A 38 -7.38 -28.78 21.71
C GLY A 38 -6.11 -29.40 22.30
N LEU A 39 -5.08 -29.60 21.49
CA LEU A 39 -3.80 -30.19 21.92
C LEU A 39 -3.14 -29.38 23.05
N VAL A 40 -3.09 -28.06 22.92
CA VAL A 40 -2.55 -27.17 23.95
C VAL A 40 -3.39 -27.24 25.24
N SER A 41 -4.72 -27.28 25.10
CA SER A 41 -5.61 -27.46 26.27
C SER A 41 -5.43 -28.80 26.98
N HIS A 42 -4.94 -29.82 26.26
CA HIS A 42 -4.61 -31.14 26.82
C HIS A 42 -3.17 -31.25 27.34
N GLY A 43 -2.42 -30.14 27.40
CA GLY A 43 -1.12 -30.06 28.06
C GLY A 43 0.10 -30.16 27.14
N VAL A 44 -0.09 -30.05 25.82
CA VAL A 44 1.04 -29.84 24.90
C VAL A 44 1.53 -28.40 25.03
N GLU A 45 2.85 -28.20 25.15
CA GLU A 45 3.42 -26.86 25.25
C GLU A 45 3.25 -26.11 23.91
N PRO A 46 2.88 -24.81 23.94
CA PRO A 46 2.68 -24.03 22.71
C PRO A 46 3.91 -23.95 21.80
N ASP A 47 5.12 -24.00 22.37
CA ASP A 47 6.38 -23.91 21.62
C ASP A 47 6.68 -25.20 20.82
N ASP A 48 6.05 -26.32 21.18
CA ASP A 48 6.19 -27.60 20.48
C ASP A 48 5.22 -27.74 19.29
N VAL A 49 4.38 -26.72 19.05
CA VAL A 49 3.33 -26.72 18.03
C VAL A 49 3.73 -25.86 16.83
N ILE A 50 3.54 -26.39 15.62
CA ILE A 50 3.80 -25.68 14.36
C ILE A 50 2.58 -24.85 13.96
N ASP A 51 2.77 -23.57 13.66
CA ASP A 51 1.71 -22.67 13.17
C ASP A 51 1.24 -23.09 11.75
N PRO A 52 -0.03 -23.50 11.59
CA PRO A 52 -0.58 -23.95 10.30
C PRO A 52 -0.73 -22.81 9.28
N GLY A 53 -0.70 -21.57 9.74
CA GLY A 53 -0.82 -20.36 8.94
C GLY A 53 0.50 -19.75 8.46
N ALA A 54 1.67 -20.28 8.87
CA ALA A 54 2.96 -19.65 8.61
C ALA A 54 3.24 -19.42 7.10
N GLU A 55 2.85 -20.38 6.26
CA GLU A 55 3.02 -20.32 4.81
C GLU A 55 1.91 -19.54 4.10
N TRP A 56 0.72 -19.48 4.71
CA TRP A 56 -0.43 -18.81 4.12
C TRP A 56 -0.47 -17.32 4.48
N LYS A 57 0.19 -16.52 3.66
CA LYS A 57 0.10 -15.05 3.72
C LYS A 57 -0.93 -14.56 2.70
N PRO A 58 -2.01 -13.87 3.13
CA PRO A 58 -2.92 -13.24 2.19
C PRO A 58 -2.15 -12.31 1.26
N THR A 59 -2.33 -12.45 -0.06
CA THR A 59 -1.78 -11.50 -1.02
C THR A 59 -2.37 -10.13 -0.73
N HIS A 60 -1.58 -9.25 -0.09
CA HIS A 60 -2.05 -7.95 0.34
C HIS A 60 -2.45 -7.13 -0.89
N HIS A 61 -3.69 -6.62 -0.91
CA HIS A 61 -4.19 -5.82 -2.04
C HIS A 61 -3.33 -4.56 -2.28
N HIS A 62 -2.72 -4.04 -1.21
CA HIS A 62 -1.70 -2.99 -1.28
C HIS A 62 -0.31 -3.60 -1.24
N ASP A 63 0.25 -3.84 -2.41
CA ASP A 63 1.67 -4.11 -2.57
C ASP A 63 2.48 -2.93 -1.99
N ALA A 64 3.26 -3.21 -0.93
CA ALA A 64 4.05 -2.22 -0.21
C ALA A 64 5.12 -1.59 -1.11
N GLU A 65 5.71 -2.35 -2.02
CA GLU A 65 6.71 -1.85 -2.95
C GLU A 65 6.08 -0.90 -3.97
N ARG A 66 4.87 -1.22 -4.45
CA ARG A 66 4.07 -0.29 -5.26
C ARG A 66 3.72 0.99 -4.51
N ALA A 67 3.41 0.91 -3.22
CA ALA A 67 3.14 2.09 -2.40
C ALA A 67 4.38 2.99 -2.26
N ILE A 68 5.55 2.40 -1.98
CA ILE A 68 6.84 3.09 -1.89
C ILE A 68 7.19 3.76 -3.23
N LYS A 69 7.05 3.04 -4.35
CA LYS A 69 7.31 3.56 -5.70
C LYS A 69 6.36 4.71 -6.09
N LYS A 70 5.09 4.63 -5.68
CA LYS A 70 4.10 5.70 -5.87
C LYS A 70 4.48 6.94 -5.05
N LEU A 71 4.92 6.76 -3.81
CA LEU A 71 5.39 7.84 -2.95
C LEU A 71 6.53 8.61 -3.64
N ASP A 72 7.54 7.90 -4.16
CA ASP A 72 8.68 8.52 -4.83
C ASP A 72 8.28 9.29 -6.12
N SER A 73 7.40 8.70 -6.93
CA SER A 73 6.83 9.35 -8.12
C SER A 73 6.04 10.63 -7.77
N THR A 74 5.31 10.64 -6.66
CA THR A 74 4.54 11.80 -6.20
C THR A 74 5.38 12.92 -5.58
N ARG A 75 6.59 12.62 -5.07
CA ARG A 75 7.55 13.64 -4.61
C ARG A 75 8.03 14.54 -5.75
N ARG A 76 8.03 14.05 -6.99
CA ARG A 76 8.25 14.87 -8.18
C ARG A 76 6.96 15.63 -8.51
N LEU A 77 6.81 16.83 -7.93
CA LEU A 77 5.71 17.75 -8.26
C LEU A 77 5.54 17.83 -9.78
N ARG A 78 4.35 17.49 -10.28
CA ARG A 78 4.01 17.60 -11.70
C ARG A 78 4.37 18.99 -12.21
N HIS A 79 4.87 19.09 -13.44
CA HIS A 79 5.40 20.35 -14.00
C HIS A 79 4.43 21.54 -13.86
N TRP A 80 3.12 21.28 -13.98
CA TRP A 80 2.09 22.31 -13.82
C TRP A 80 1.95 22.78 -12.37
N LYS A 81 2.10 21.90 -11.37
CA LYS A 81 2.16 22.29 -9.95
C LYS A 81 3.38 23.17 -9.66
N ARG A 82 4.52 22.88 -10.29
CA ARG A 82 5.73 23.72 -10.18
C ARG A 82 5.52 25.10 -10.79
N LYS A 83 4.88 25.18 -11.96
CA LYS A 83 4.48 26.47 -12.58
C LYS A 83 3.48 27.22 -11.70
N ASP A 84 2.46 26.53 -11.20
CA ASP A 84 1.44 27.14 -10.36
C ASP A 84 2.01 27.63 -9.02
N TRP A 85 2.95 26.88 -8.44
CA TRP A 85 3.72 27.32 -7.28
C TRP A 85 4.54 28.58 -7.55
N LYS A 86 5.21 28.69 -8.72
CA LYS A 86 5.89 29.93 -9.12
C LYS A 86 4.90 31.09 -9.26
N ARG A 87 3.76 30.90 -9.90
CA ARG A 87 2.71 31.93 -10.03
C ARG A 87 2.21 32.40 -8.66
N ARG A 88 1.87 31.48 -7.76
CA ARG A 88 1.46 31.79 -6.37
C ARG A 88 2.55 32.54 -5.60
N THR A 89 3.81 32.16 -5.79
CA THR A 89 4.94 32.84 -5.16
C THR A 89 5.09 34.28 -5.63
N VAL A 90 4.90 34.54 -6.94
CA VAL A 90 4.92 35.89 -7.50
C VAL A 90 3.78 36.73 -6.94
N VAL A 91 2.55 36.20 -6.93
CA VAL A 91 1.38 36.89 -6.35
C VAL A 91 1.61 37.23 -4.88
N ARG A 92 2.16 36.30 -4.09
CA ARG A 92 2.49 36.54 -2.69
C ARG A 92 3.54 37.66 -2.52
N ARG A 93 4.59 37.68 -3.34
CA ARG A 93 5.61 38.74 -3.33
C ARG A 93 5.01 40.09 -3.71
N GLN A 94 4.16 40.14 -4.73
CA GLN A 94 3.46 41.36 -5.13
C GLN A 94 2.55 41.89 -4.02
N LYS A 95 1.77 41.00 -3.38
CA LYS A 95 0.96 41.37 -2.22
C LYS A 95 1.83 41.94 -1.10
N ASN A 96 2.90 41.24 -0.69
CA ASN A 96 3.80 41.74 0.35
C ASN A 96 4.46 43.07 0.00
N ALA A 97 4.84 43.29 -1.26
CA ALA A 97 5.39 44.57 -1.71
C ALA A 97 4.34 45.69 -1.65
N ALA A 98 3.08 45.42 -2.02
CA ALA A 98 1.99 46.37 -1.87
C ALA A 98 1.72 46.73 -0.40
N TRP A 99 1.70 45.73 0.49
CA TRP A 99 1.57 45.95 1.94
C TRP A 99 2.71 46.79 2.52
N ARG A 100 3.96 46.55 2.10
CA ARG A 100 5.11 47.36 2.52
C ARG A 100 4.99 48.81 2.06
N ARG A 101 4.63 49.03 0.79
CA ARG A 101 4.41 50.38 0.26
C ARG A 101 3.30 51.13 1.01
N LEU A 102 2.20 50.44 1.32
CA LEU A 102 1.12 51.01 2.12
C LEU A 102 1.58 51.38 3.54
N ALA A 103 2.42 50.55 4.16
CA ALA A 103 2.99 50.82 5.48
C ALA A 103 4.04 51.95 5.47
N GLU A 104 4.75 52.16 4.37
CA GLU A 104 5.70 53.27 4.18
C GLU A 104 5.00 54.60 3.83
N SER A 105 3.79 54.55 3.27
CA SER A 105 3.00 55.72 2.89
C SER A 105 2.01 56.21 3.97
N ALA A 106 1.94 55.51 5.11
CA ALA A 106 1.12 55.84 6.27
C ALA A 106 1.98 56.46 7.37
#